data_AF-A0A9D7JS40-F1
#
_entry.id   AF-A0A9D7JS40-F1
#
_cell.length_a   1.000
_cell.length_b   1.000
_cell.length_c   1.000
_cell.angle_alpha   90.00
_cell.angle_beta   90.00
_cell.angle_gamma   90.00
#
_symmetry.space_group_name_H-M   'P 1'
#
loop_
_entity.id
_entity.type
_entity.pdbx_description
1 polymer ?
#
loop_
_entity_poly.entity_id
_entity_poly.type
_entity_poly.pdbx_seq_one_letter_code
_entity_poly.pdbx_strand_id
1 'polypeptide(L)'
;MSRSGSTITAPTGSFTVTTTLGPCTSGSSLSATVNAAPTTPTTPTLSAVSQPGCGGTNGNFTITNYNASYIYTISPSSGVSRSGSTITAPTGSYTVTATLGPCTSGIITERNCQCCTNHTNDTNLKCSEPTWLRWDQRKFYHHQLQCYI
;
A
#
# COMPACT_ATOMS: atom_id res chain seq x y z
N MET A 1 4.16 -32.00 10.66
CA MET A 1 3.49 -31.65 11.93
C MET A 1 4.56 -31.54 12.98
N SER A 2 4.52 -30.53 13.83
CA SER A 2 5.48 -30.34 14.93
C SER A 2 4.76 -30.02 16.23
N ARG A 3 5.34 -30.44 17.36
CA ARG A 3 4.83 -30.11 18.69
C ARG A 3 5.91 -29.36 19.46
N SER A 4 5.55 -28.20 20.01
CA SER A 4 6.39 -27.42 20.91
C SER A 4 5.61 -27.19 22.20
N GLY A 5 6.00 -27.87 23.28
CA GLY A 5 5.23 -27.91 24.52
C GLY A 5 3.79 -28.36 24.28
N SER A 6 2.84 -27.50 24.65
CA SER A 6 1.39 -27.73 24.48
C SER A 6 0.85 -27.32 23.11
N THR A 7 1.67 -26.78 22.22
CA THR A 7 1.25 -26.29 20.90
C THR A 7 1.56 -27.31 19.82
N ILE A 8 0.58 -27.64 18.99
CA ILE A 8 0.74 -28.49 17.79
C ILE A 8 0.59 -27.63 16.54
N THR A 9 1.57 -27.67 15.64
CA THR A 9 1.50 -27.05 14.31
C THR A 9 1.29 -28.13 13.26
N ALA A 10 0.21 -27.99 12.49
CA ALA A 10 -0.21 -28.96 11.47
C ALA A 10 -0.59 -28.25 10.17
N PRO A 11 -0.52 -28.94 9.01
CA PRO A 11 -1.10 -28.43 7.77
C PRO A 11 -2.62 -28.31 7.88
N THR A 12 -3.27 -27.72 6.88
CA THR A 12 -4.73 -27.60 6.83
C THR A 12 -5.40 -28.97 6.82
N GLY A 13 -6.45 -29.14 7.61
CA GLY A 13 -7.18 -30.40 7.71
C GLY A 13 -7.86 -30.60 9.05
N SER A 14 -8.45 -31.79 9.23
CA SER A 14 -9.12 -32.20 10.47
C SER A 14 -8.24 -33.17 11.24
N PHE A 15 -8.10 -32.93 12.55
CA PHE A 15 -7.21 -33.68 13.43
C PHE A 15 -7.94 -34.14 14.69
N THR A 16 -7.64 -35.35 15.11
CA THR A 16 -8.01 -35.89 16.42
C THR A 16 -6.75 -36.19 17.21
N VAL A 17 -6.82 -36.01 18.52
CA VAL A 17 -5.72 -36.29 19.44
C VAL A 17 -6.05 -37.53 20.26
N THR A 18 -5.09 -38.44 20.35
CA THR A 18 -5.09 -39.56 21.29
C THR A 18 -3.86 -39.44 22.18
N THR A 19 -3.96 -39.91 23.42
CA THR A 19 -2.85 -39.99 24.35
C THR A 19 -2.54 -41.44 24.66
N THR A 20 -1.25 -41.76 24.78
CA THR A 20 -0.78 -43.11 25.08
C THR A 20 0.13 -43.05 26.30
N LEU A 21 -0.08 -43.96 27.25
CA LEU A 21 0.77 -44.19 28.41
C LEU A 21 1.07 -45.68 28.51
N GLY A 22 2.26 -46.10 28.07
CA GLY A 22 2.61 -47.52 27.97
C GLY A 22 1.67 -48.26 27.01
N PRO A 23 0.99 -49.34 27.44
CA PRO A 23 0.03 -50.07 26.60
C PRO A 23 -1.36 -49.41 26.52
N CYS A 24 -1.65 -48.40 27.36
CA CYS A 24 -2.98 -47.78 27.43
C CYS A 24 -3.08 -46.63 26.42
N THR A 25 -4.12 -46.63 25.59
CA THR A 25 -4.44 -45.52 24.67
C THR A 25 -5.81 -44.95 25.01
N SER A 26 -5.94 -43.63 25.04
CA SER A 26 -7.22 -42.95 25.24
C SER A 26 -8.15 -43.13 24.03
N GLY A 27 -9.45 -42.85 24.20
CA GLY A 27 -10.31 -42.55 23.06
C GLY A 27 -9.82 -41.32 22.28
N SER A 28 -10.21 -41.19 21.01
CA SER A 28 -9.95 -39.99 20.22
C SER A 28 -10.71 -38.79 20.80
N SER A 29 -10.05 -37.63 20.78
CA SER A 29 -10.70 -36.35 21.05
C SER A 29 -11.78 -36.03 20.01
N LEU A 30 -12.55 -34.97 20.27
CA LEU A 30 -13.31 -34.28 19.24
C LEU A 30 -12.36 -33.79 18.13
N SER A 31 -12.87 -33.74 16.90
CA SER A 31 -12.10 -33.26 15.75
C SER A 31 -11.89 -31.75 15.84
N ALA A 32 -10.63 -31.32 15.72
CA ALA A 32 -10.26 -29.93 15.54
C ALA A 32 -9.89 -29.69 14.06
N THR A 33 -10.30 -28.55 13.51
CA THR A 33 -10.00 -28.20 12.11
C THR A 33 -9.01 -27.06 12.06
N VAL A 34 -7.91 -27.27 11.32
CA VAL A 34 -6.98 -26.21 10.92
C VAL A 34 -7.42 -25.70 9.56
N ASN A 35 -7.96 -24.49 9.54
CA ASN A 35 -8.38 -23.84 8.30
C ASN A 35 -7.19 -23.38 7.47
N ALA A 36 -7.38 -23.27 6.16
CA ALA A 36 -6.42 -22.58 5.30
C ALA A 36 -6.23 -21.14 5.75
N ALA A 37 -4.97 -20.68 5.71
CA ALA A 37 -4.68 -19.27 5.90
C ALA A 37 -5.39 -18.47 4.80
N PRO A 38 -6.02 -17.32 5.14
CA PRO A 38 -6.61 -16.47 4.12
C PRO A 38 -5.52 -15.98 3.15
N THR A 39 -5.89 -15.80 1.88
CA THR A 39 -4.98 -15.30 0.87
C THR A 39 -4.65 -13.83 1.12
N THR A 40 -3.37 -13.51 1.31
CA THR A 40 -2.91 -12.12 1.39
C THR A 40 -3.03 -11.45 0.01
N PRO A 41 -3.65 -10.25 -0.08
CA PRO A 41 -3.67 -9.50 -1.33
C PRO A 41 -2.26 -9.15 -1.81
N THR A 42 -2.06 -9.12 -3.12
CA THR A 42 -0.84 -8.57 -3.71
C THR A 42 -0.74 -7.06 -3.44
N THR A 43 0.47 -6.55 -3.19
CA THR A 43 0.71 -5.12 -3.06
C THR A 43 0.17 -4.36 -4.29
N PRO A 44 -0.57 -3.25 -4.11
CA PRO A 44 -1.02 -2.44 -5.23
C PRO A 44 0.15 -1.93 -6.06
N THR A 45 -0.02 -1.92 -7.38
CA THR A 45 0.90 -1.31 -8.33
C THR A 45 0.22 -0.09 -8.91
N LEU A 46 0.92 1.04 -8.94
CA LEU A 46 0.37 2.31 -9.40
C LEU A 46 0.95 2.66 -10.77
N SER A 47 0.16 3.34 -11.59
CA SER A 47 0.61 3.93 -12.84
C SER A 47 1.47 5.16 -12.58
N ALA A 48 2.15 5.65 -13.62
CA ALA A 48 2.70 7.00 -13.59
C ALA A 48 1.59 8.01 -13.25
N VAL A 49 1.95 9.00 -12.42
CA VAL A 49 1.03 10.07 -12.00
C VAL A 49 0.87 11.08 -13.13
N SER A 50 -0.37 11.34 -13.52
CA SER A 50 -0.73 12.50 -14.33
C SER A 50 -0.89 13.71 -13.41
N GLN A 51 0.14 14.55 -13.38
CA GLN A 51 0.19 15.75 -12.56
C GLN A 51 -0.86 16.79 -13.00
N PRO A 52 -1.37 17.63 -12.08
CA PRO A 52 -2.17 18.79 -12.47
C PRO A 52 -1.32 19.74 -13.34
N GLY A 53 -1.96 20.42 -14.30
CA GLY A 53 -1.32 21.54 -14.99
C GLY A 53 -1.05 22.72 -14.04
N CYS A 54 -0.24 23.70 -14.47
CA CYS A 54 0.02 24.92 -13.71
C CYS A 54 -1.30 25.71 -13.48
N GLY A 55 -1.94 25.53 -12.33
CA GLY A 55 -3.25 26.10 -11.97
C GLY A 55 -4.30 25.05 -11.55
N GLY A 56 -4.03 23.77 -11.77
CA GLY A 56 -4.83 22.67 -11.23
C GLY A 56 -4.37 22.27 -9.83
N THR A 57 -5.31 21.84 -9.00
CA THR A 57 -5.03 21.38 -7.62
C THR A 57 -4.92 19.86 -7.50
N ASN A 58 -5.46 19.10 -8.47
CA ASN A 58 -5.59 17.65 -8.38
C ASN A 58 -4.91 16.94 -9.55
N GLY A 59 -4.10 15.93 -9.25
CA GLY A 59 -3.58 14.97 -10.22
C GLY A 59 -4.31 13.64 -10.12
N ASN A 60 -3.94 12.70 -10.98
CA ASN A 60 -4.52 11.37 -10.99
C ASN A 60 -3.48 10.26 -11.20
N PHE A 61 -3.77 9.10 -10.62
CA PHE A 61 -3.02 7.86 -10.85
C PHE A 61 -3.98 6.67 -10.74
N THR A 62 -3.59 5.53 -11.29
CA THR A 62 -4.45 4.35 -11.37
C THR A 62 -3.77 3.14 -10.76
N ILE A 63 -4.53 2.31 -10.06
CA ILE A 63 -4.07 1.00 -9.59
C ILE A 63 -4.09 0.02 -10.78
N THR A 64 -2.92 -0.36 -11.31
CA THR A 64 -2.82 -1.16 -12.53
C THR A 64 -3.16 -2.64 -12.31
N ASN A 65 -2.93 -3.16 -11.11
CA ASN A 65 -3.35 -4.50 -10.68
C ASN A 65 -4.65 -4.47 -9.85
N TYR A 66 -5.60 -3.61 -10.25
CA TYR A 66 -6.87 -3.46 -9.54
C TYR A 66 -7.68 -4.77 -9.53
N ASN A 67 -8.18 -5.14 -8.36
CA ASN A 67 -9.10 -6.25 -8.16
C ASN A 67 -10.32 -5.74 -7.39
N ALA A 68 -11.51 -5.89 -7.98
CA ALA A 68 -12.77 -5.42 -7.39
C ALA A 68 -13.16 -6.15 -6.08
N SER A 69 -12.59 -7.33 -5.81
CA SER A 69 -12.76 -8.05 -4.55
C SER A 69 -11.94 -7.45 -3.40
N TYR A 70 -10.99 -6.55 -3.69
CA TYR A 70 -10.15 -5.90 -2.67
C TYR A 70 -10.71 -4.55 -2.28
N ILE A 71 -10.53 -4.20 -1.01
CA ILE A 71 -10.78 -2.85 -0.50
C ILE A 71 -9.45 -2.12 -0.53
N TYR A 72 -9.38 -0.99 -1.25
CA TYR A 72 -8.19 -0.16 -1.23
C TYR A 72 -8.34 0.98 -0.22
N THR A 73 -7.33 1.22 0.59
CA THR A 73 -7.27 2.35 1.53
C THR A 73 -6.20 3.32 1.07
N ILE A 74 -6.55 4.60 0.97
CA ILE A 74 -5.64 5.69 0.61
C ILE A 74 -5.46 6.59 1.82
N SER A 75 -4.22 6.87 2.19
CA SER A 75 -3.90 7.78 3.30
C SER A 75 -2.84 8.81 2.89
N PRO A 76 -3.07 10.12 3.09
CA PRO A 76 -4.29 10.72 3.64
C PRO A 76 -5.49 10.65 2.66
N SER A 77 -6.73 10.63 3.17
CA SER A 77 -7.95 10.56 2.34
C SER A 77 -8.60 11.92 2.08
N SER A 78 -8.10 13.00 2.68
CA SER A 78 -8.67 14.35 2.51
C SER A 78 -8.55 14.82 1.06
N GLY A 79 -9.67 15.22 0.46
CA GLY A 79 -9.74 15.67 -0.93
C GLY A 79 -9.54 14.57 -1.98
N VAL A 80 -9.30 13.32 -1.57
CA VAL A 80 -9.13 12.19 -2.48
C VAL A 80 -10.48 11.70 -2.96
N SER A 81 -10.63 11.56 -4.28
CA SER A 81 -11.77 10.91 -4.92
C SER A 81 -11.29 9.68 -5.66
N ARG A 82 -12.03 8.57 -5.54
CA ARG A 82 -11.71 7.32 -6.23
C ARG A 82 -12.91 6.85 -7.04
N SER A 83 -12.67 6.49 -8.29
CA SER A 83 -13.63 5.84 -9.17
C SER A 83 -13.01 4.57 -9.75
N GLY A 84 -13.47 3.41 -9.28
CA GLY A 84 -12.86 2.13 -9.60
C GLY A 84 -11.37 2.08 -9.22
N SER A 85 -10.50 1.88 -10.21
CA SER A 85 -9.04 1.86 -10.08
C SER A 85 -8.39 3.23 -10.10
N THR A 86 -9.09 4.27 -10.56
CA THR A 86 -8.54 5.62 -10.72
C THR A 86 -8.72 6.44 -9.46
N ILE A 87 -7.64 7.06 -9.03
CA ILE A 87 -7.56 7.91 -7.85
C ILE A 87 -7.21 9.32 -8.33
N THR A 88 -8.02 10.29 -7.94
CA THR A 88 -7.78 11.71 -8.15
C THR A 88 -7.58 12.36 -6.80
N ALA A 89 -6.42 12.99 -6.61
CA ALA A 89 -6.01 13.49 -5.31
C ALA A 89 -5.32 14.87 -5.44
N PRO A 90 -5.40 15.72 -4.41
CA PRO A 90 -4.63 16.95 -4.32
C PRO A 90 -3.12 16.70 -4.34
N THR A 91 -2.32 17.75 -4.39
CA THR A 91 -0.87 17.66 -4.19
C THR A 91 -0.56 17.06 -2.81
N GLY A 92 0.30 16.04 -2.77
CA GLY A 92 0.65 15.35 -1.55
C GLY A 92 1.31 14.00 -1.78
N SER A 93 1.75 13.38 -0.69
CA SER A 93 2.24 12.00 -0.67
C SER A 93 1.14 11.09 -0.15
N TYR A 94 0.80 10.07 -0.92
CA TYR A 94 -0.27 9.13 -0.60
C TYR A 94 0.28 7.73 -0.46
N THR A 95 -0.23 7.01 0.52
CA THR A 95 0.00 5.59 0.69
C THR A 95 -1.25 4.83 0.27
N VAL A 96 -1.07 3.69 -0.40
CA VAL A 96 -2.16 2.82 -0.83
C VAL A 96 -1.91 1.42 -0.30
N THR A 97 -2.94 0.83 0.30
CA THR A 97 -2.97 -0.57 0.73
C THR A 97 -4.21 -1.26 0.18
N ALA A 98 -4.13 -2.59 -0.01
CA ALA A 98 -5.27 -3.45 -0.34
C ALA A 98 -5.58 -4.39 0.82
N THR A 99 -6.87 -4.58 1.08
CA THR A 99 -7.38 -5.50 2.10
C THR A 99 -8.34 -6.52 1.50
N LEU A 100 -8.21 -7.78 1.91
CA LEU A 100 -9.17 -8.86 1.64
C LEU A 100 -9.43 -9.61 2.95
N GLY A 101 -10.63 -9.45 3.50
CA GLY A 101 -10.96 -9.98 4.82
C GLY A 101 -10.01 -9.43 5.89
N PRO A 102 -9.37 -10.30 6.71
CA PRO A 102 -8.43 -9.86 7.75
C PRO A 102 -7.01 -9.57 7.23
N CYS A 103 -6.73 -9.84 5.95
CA CYS A 103 -5.39 -9.72 5.39
C CYS A 103 -5.18 -8.38 4.69
N THR A 104 -4.04 -7.74 4.97
CA THR A 104 -3.60 -6.48 4.36
C THR A 104 -2.34 -6.72 3.53
N SER A 105 -2.26 -6.09 2.37
CA SER A 105 -1.06 -6.10 1.51
C SER A 105 0.08 -5.26 2.09
N GLY A 106 1.22 -5.26 1.38
CA GLY A 106 2.22 -4.20 1.56
C GLY A 106 1.68 -2.81 1.21
N ILE A 107 2.42 -1.78 1.63
CA ILE A 107 2.14 -0.37 1.33
C ILE A 107 2.89 0.03 0.06
N ILE A 108 2.24 0.77 -0.83
CA ILE A 108 2.89 1.52 -1.90
C ILE A 108 2.68 3.02 -1.68
N THR A 109 3.65 3.83 -2.06
CA THR A 109 3.60 5.29 -1.91
C THR A 109 3.67 5.96 -3.27
N GLU A 110 2.84 6.97 -3.48
CA GLU A 110 2.80 7.79 -4.68
C GLU A 110 2.81 9.27 -4.33
N ARG A 111 3.41 10.10 -5.19
CA ARG A 111 3.44 11.56 -4.99
C ARG A 111 2.73 12.29 -6.12
N ASN A 112 1.69 13.01 -5.75
CA ASN A 112 1.12 14.04 -6.60
C ASN A 112 1.81 15.37 -6.28
N CYS A 113 2.35 16.02 -7.29
CA CYS A 113 3.21 17.19 -7.21
C CYS A 113 2.52 18.38 -7.89
N GLN A 114 2.69 19.57 -7.32
CA GLN A 114 2.26 20.79 -7.98
C GLN A 114 3.39 21.35 -8.83
N CYS A 115 3.05 21.99 -9.95
CA CYS A 115 4.01 22.79 -10.70
C CYS A 115 4.43 24.03 -9.90
N CYS A 116 5.73 24.25 -9.75
CA CYS A 116 6.26 25.54 -9.29
C CYS A 116 6.26 26.54 -10.45
N THR A 117 5.35 27.51 -10.46
CA THR A 117 5.38 28.60 -11.46
C THR A 117 6.39 29.66 -11.04
N ASN A 118 7.62 29.60 -11.58
CA ASN A 118 8.49 30.79 -11.70
C ASN A 118 9.55 30.70 -12.81
N HIS A 119 9.25 29.97 -13.88
CA HIS A 119 9.99 30.09 -15.12
C HIS A 119 8.98 29.96 -16.25
N THR A 120 8.76 31.02 -17.03
CA THR A 120 7.82 31.04 -18.16
C THR A 120 8.27 30.14 -19.32
N ASN A 121 9.28 29.28 -19.11
CA ASN A 121 9.83 28.42 -20.15
C ASN A 121 10.42 27.09 -19.65
N ASP A 122 10.08 26.62 -18.44
CA ASP A 122 10.41 25.23 -18.05
C ASP A 122 9.17 24.35 -18.25
N THR A 123 9.17 23.56 -19.32
CA THR A 123 8.12 22.55 -19.61
C THR A 123 8.30 21.28 -18.77
N ASN A 124 9.17 21.30 -17.76
CA ASN A 124 9.59 20.11 -17.03
C ASN A 124 8.96 20.08 -15.63
N LEU A 125 8.11 19.07 -15.40
CA LEU A 125 7.47 18.78 -14.12
C LEU A 125 8.55 18.49 -13.06
N LYS A 126 8.84 19.44 -12.17
CA LYS A 126 9.72 19.18 -11.03
C LYS A 126 8.89 18.91 -9.77
N CYS A 127 8.74 17.64 -9.45
CA CYS A 127 8.37 17.21 -8.11
C CYS A 127 9.45 17.66 -7.13
N SER A 128 9.07 18.37 -6.05
CA SER A 128 9.98 18.54 -4.93
C SER A 128 10.21 17.16 -4.29
N GLU A 129 11.38 16.58 -4.53
CA GLU A 129 11.85 15.38 -3.82
C GLU A 129 11.88 15.68 -2.31
N PRO A 130 11.39 14.78 -1.44
CA PRO A 130 11.64 14.90 -0.02
C PRO A 130 13.12 14.60 0.21
N THR A 131 13.85 15.60 0.69
CA THR A 131 15.20 15.53 1.26
C THR A 131 16.39 15.38 0.29
N TRP A 132 17.07 16.51 0.06
CA TRP A 132 18.54 16.67 -0.03
C TRP A 132 19.37 15.98 -1.13
N LEU A 133 18.83 15.41 -2.20
CA LEU A 133 19.66 14.98 -3.34
C LEU A 133 19.57 15.93 -4.54
N ARG A 134 20.59 16.82 -4.59
CA ARG A 134 21.16 17.53 -5.74
C ARG A 134 20.24 18.46 -6.53
N TRP A 135 20.15 19.69 -6.04
CA TRP A 135 20.22 20.87 -6.90
C TRP A 135 21.60 20.90 -7.56
N ASP A 136 21.71 20.69 -8.88
CA ASP A 136 22.94 21.03 -9.60
C ASP A 136 23.06 22.57 -9.57
N GLN A 137 23.92 23.05 -8.68
CA GLN A 137 24.20 24.47 -8.44
C GLN A 137 25.01 25.09 -9.57
N ARG A 138 24.50 25.09 -10.81
CA ARG A 138 25.04 25.97 -11.84
C ARG A 138 23.94 26.84 -12.41
N LYS A 139 23.91 28.07 -11.86
CA LYS A 139 23.02 29.21 -12.17
C LYS A 139 21.67 28.97 -11.49
N PHE A 140 21.25 29.74 -10.50
CA PHE A 140 20.83 31.11 -10.65
C PHE A 140 20.97 31.90 -9.34
N TYR A 141 21.27 33.17 -9.53
CA TYR A 141 21.46 34.22 -8.54
C TYR A 141 20.20 34.44 -7.67
N HIS A 142 20.42 34.83 -6.43
CA HIS A 142 19.49 35.41 -5.45
C HIS A 142 18.13 35.88 -6.00
N HIS A 143 17.06 35.12 -5.76
CA HIS A 143 15.75 35.68 -5.42
C HIS A 143 14.94 34.61 -4.65
N GLN A 144 14.36 35.04 -3.54
CA GLN A 144 13.64 34.22 -2.56
C GLN A 144 12.57 33.34 -3.24
N LEU A 145 12.75 32.02 -3.18
CA LEU A 145 11.79 31.01 -3.63
C LEU A 145 10.63 30.96 -2.62
N GLN A 146 9.51 31.61 -2.90
CA GLN A 146 8.27 31.36 -2.15
C GLN A 146 7.34 30.47 -2.98
N CYS A 147 7.27 29.19 -2.59
CA CYS A 147 6.14 28.34 -2.91
C CYS A 147 5.06 28.64 -1.88
N TYR A 148 4.02 29.35 -2.27
CA TYR A 148 2.89 29.63 -1.37
C TYR A 148 2.03 28.38 -1.24
N ILE A 149 1.64 28.09 0.00
CA ILE A 149 0.78 26.96 0.42
C ILE A 149 -0.68 27.36 0.23
#